data_AF-A0A6C0C6V8-F1
#
_entry.id   AF-A0A6C0C6V8-F1
#
_cell.length_a   1.000
_cell.length_b   1.000
_cell.length_c   1.000
_cell.angle_alpha   90.00
_cell.angle_beta   90.00
_cell.angle_gamma   90.00
#
_symmetry.space_group_name_H-M   'P 1'
#
loop_
_entity.id
_entity.type
_entity.pdbx_description
1 polymer ?
#
loop_
_entity_poly.entity_id
_entity_poly.type
_entity_poly.pdbx_seq_one_letter_code
_entity_poly.pdbx_strand_id
1 'polypeptide(L)'
;MDFNINDMVTLRINSAEYSLYKYIAEMLDIYNVIVDCDDKKMIDINWNISVVNVNRALHLINCCLYADVIENISDKFEIISFMRYLCVSNKIMKQTLERMFESAKYSFFKDCCDLAYDEVIEFIYDNCVSNNLSCWWVVDRYPKTMKINKERKCLIENVVLSNFPTKFKIKVLDQIVSAAIIFPNYSNDTSNCNDIQLIYDYFNLPTIIDFVYSATGKVYSYPGLLNNGIPIVLDKNTTKKDIIVKNIVNQLLR
;
A
#
# COMPACT_ATOMS: atom_id res chain seq x y z
N MET A 1 -38.20 -8.50 -4.44
CA MET A 1 -38.98 -8.85 -3.22
C MET A 1 -37.96 -9.53 -2.35
N ASP A 2 -37.26 -8.76 -1.52
CA ASP A 2 -35.85 -9.05 -1.23
C ASP A 2 -35.67 -10.05 -0.08
N PHE A 3 -36.55 -11.05 0.03
CA PHE A 3 -36.55 -12.09 1.09
C PHE A 3 -37.15 -13.41 0.61
N ASN A 4 -37.51 -13.54 -0.67
CA ASN A 4 -38.03 -14.80 -1.20
C ASN A 4 -36.93 -15.85 -1.23
N ILE A 5 -37.22 -17.09 -0.83
CA ILE A 5 -36.25 -18.20 -0.89
C ILE A 5 -35.72 -18.44 -2.30
N ASN A 6 -36.52 -18.14 -3.33
CA ASN A 6 -36.12 -18.22 -4.73
C ASN A 6 -35.10 -17.14 -5.12
N ASP A 7 -34.93 -16.09 -4.30
CA ASP A 7 -33.96 -15.01 -4.48
C ASP A 7 -32.73 -15.21 -3.59
N MET A 8 -32.56 -16.40 -3.01
CA MET A 8 -31.43 -16.78 -2.16
C MET A 8 -30.53 -17.83 -2.81
N VAL A 9 -29.28 -17.84 -2.38
CA VAL A 9 -28.24 -18.81 -2.72
C VAL A 9 -27.63 -19.33 -1.44
N THR A 10 -27.56 -20.66 -1.30
CA THR A 10 -26.89 -21.30 -0.17
C THR A 10 -25.45 -21.65 -0.52
N LEU A 11 -24.53 -21.27 0.37
CA LEU A 11 -23.11 -21.58 0.33
C LEU A 11 -22.68 -22.17 1.66
N ARG A 12 -21.71 -23.07 1.62
CA ARG A 12 -21.03 -23.61 2.79
C ARG A 12 -19.59 -23.13 2.77
N ILE A 13 -19.15 -22.54 3.88
CA ILE A 13 -17.77 -22.09 4.07
C ILE A 13 -17.28 -22.71 5.37
N ASN A 14 -16.22 -23.52 5.31
CA ASN A 14 -15.65 -24.22 6.48
C ASN A 14 -16.69 -24.98 7.30
N SER A 15 -17.57 -25.73 6.63
CA SER A 15 -18.69 -26.49 7.21
C SER A 15 -19.88 -25.66 7.75
N ALA A 16 -19.78 -24.34 7.81
CA ALA A 16 -20.90 -23.46 8.17
C ALA A 16 -21.72 -23.09 6.94
N GLU A 17 -23.05 -23.10 7.05
CA GLU A 17 -23.96 -22.75 5.96
C GLU A 17 -24.40 -21.28 6.04
N TYR A 18 -24.43 -20.62 4.89
CA TYR A 18 -24.78 -19.22 4.71
C TYR A 18 -25.82 -19.10 3.60
N SER A 19 -26.74 -18.16 3.78
CA SER A 19 -27.72 -17.78 2.76
C SER A 19 -27.43 -16.36 2.31
N LEU A 20 -27.13 -16.17 1.03
CA LEU A 20 -26.92 -14.86 0.42
C LEU A 20 -28.07 -14.54 -0.54
N TYR A 21 -28.40 -13.27 -0.69
CA TYR A 21 -29.25 -12.85 -1.81
C TYR A 21 -28.54 -13.10 -3.14
N LYS A 22 -29.30 -13.49 -4.17
CA LYS A 22 -28.78 -13.69 -5.53
C LYS A 22 -28.00 -12.50 -6.04
N TYR A 23 -28.50 -11.27 -5.84
CA TYR A 23 -27.79 -10.07 -6.27
C TYR A 23 -26.43 -9.87 -5.58
N ILE A 24 -26.23 -10.41 -4.37
CA ILE A 24 -24.93 -10.39 -3.68
C ILE A 24 -24.04 -11.49 -4.28
N ALA A 25 -24.59 -12.68 -4.49
CA ALA A 25 -23.86 -13.79 -5.09
C ALA A 25 -23.33 -13.43 -6.49
N GLU A 26 -24.12 -12.72 -7.29
CA GLU A 26 -23.74 -12.18 -8.60
C GLU A 26 -22.57 -11.18 -8.55
N MET A 27 -22.26 -10.61 -7.38
CA MET A 27 -21.07 -9.74 -7.19
C MET A 27 -19.77 -10.52 -6.97
N LEU A 28 -19.85 -11.85 -6.87
CA LEU A 28 -18.72 -12.76 -6.69
C LEU A 28 -18.47 -13.48 -8.02
N ASP A 29 -17.33 -13.26 -8.68
CA ASP A 29 -17.10 -13.93 -9.97
C ASP A 29 -17.03 -15.46 -9.82
N ILE A 30 -16.63 -15.96 -8.64
CA ILE A 30 -16.65 -17.40 -8.33
C ILE A 30 -18.06 -17.98 -8.43
N TYR A 31 -19.11 -17.19 -8.19
CA TYR A 31 -20.49 -17.62 -8.34
C TYR A 31 -20.85 -17.84 -9.80
N ASN A 32 -20.46 -16.92 -10.70
CA ASN A 32 -20.75 -17.01 -12.12
C ASN A 32 -20.13 -18.27 -12.76
N VAL A 33 -18.88 -18.59 -12.40
CA VAL A 33 -18.21 -19.80 -12.87
C VAL A 33 -18.93 -21.08 -12.43
N ILE A 34 -19.50 -21.09 -11.22
CA ILE A 34 -20.16 -22.28 -10.67
C ILE A 34 -21.57 -22.45 -11.26
N VAL A 35 -22.30 -21.35 -11.49
CA VAL A 35 -23.61 -21.39 -12.16
C VAL A 35 -23.50 -21.95 -13.58
N ASP A 36 -22.40 -21.63 -14.28
CA ASP A 36 -22.14 -22.14 -15.64
C ASP A 36 -21.80 -23.65 -15.68
N CYS A 37 -21.51 -24.28 -14.53
CA CYS A 37 -21.03 -25.67 -14.42
C CYS A 37 -22.11 -26.72 -14.08
N ASP A 38 -23.38 -26.46 -14.42
CA ASP A 38 -24.55 -27.33 -14.24
C ASP A 38 -25.10 -27.44 -12.79
N ASP A 39 -26.43 -27.41 -12.71
CA ASP A 39 -27.25 -26.97 -11.58
C ASP A 39 -27.24 -27.86 -10.32
N LYS A 40 -27.50 -27.18 -9.18
CA LYS A 40 -27.99 -27.68 -7.86
C LYS A 40 -26.98 -28.06 -6.78
N LYS A 41 -25.67 -27.88 -6.99
CA LYS A 41 -24.72 -28.12 -5.89
C LYS A 41 -24.52 -26.83 -5.10
N MET A 42 -24.94 -26.88 -3.83
CA MET A 42 -24.52 -25.93 -2.81
C MET A 42 -23.00 -25.73 -2.91
N ILE A 43 -22.58 -24.47 -3.02
CA ILE A 43 -21.17 -24.10 -3.16
C ILE A 43 -20.46 -24.44 -1.87
N ASP A 44 -19.49 -25.35 -1.89
CA ASP A 44 -18.70 -25.72 -0.71
C ASP A 44 -17.28 -25.17 -0.85
N ILE A 45 -16.91 -24.28 0.06
CA ILE A 45 -15.63 -23.57 0.09
C ILE A 45 -14.90 -23.95 1.37
N ASN A 46 -13.72 -24.53 1.22
CA ASN A 46 -12.79 -24.71 2.32
C ASN A 46 -11.65 -23.70 2.17
N TRP A 47 -11.60 -22.72 3.06
CA TRP A 47 -10.63 -21.63 3.01
C TRP A 47 -10.10 -21.30 4.40
N ASN A 48 -8.86 -20.85 4.50
CA ASN A 48 -8.28 -20.46 5.78
C ASN A 48 -8.85 -19.12 6.26
N ILE A 49 -10.05 -19.15 6.85
CA ILE A 49 -10.77 -18.00 7.40
C ILE A 49 -11.65 -18.42 8.59
N SER A 50 -11.73 -17.59 9.63
CA SER A 50 -12.59 -17.76 10.78
C SER A 50 -14.05 -17.46 10.44
N VAL A 51 -14.99 -18.15 11.10
CA VAL A 51 -16.43 -17.95 10.92
C VAL A 51 -16.84 -16.47 11.16
N VAL A 52 -16.19 -15.80 12.10
CA VAL A 52 -16.41 -14.37 12.39
C VAL A 52 -16.00 -13.50 11.19
N ASN A 53 -14.83 -13.77 10.61
CA ASN A 53 -14.32 -13.01 9.47
C ASN A 53 -15.07 -13.34 8.17
N VAL A 54 -15.63 -14.55 8.01
CA VAL A 54 -16.59 -14.85 6.92
C VAL A 54 -17.81 -13.93 7.01
N ASN A 55 -18.45 -13.85 8.19
CA ASN A 55 -19.62 -13.00 8.37
C ASN A 55 -19.30 -11.53 8.06
N ARG A 56 -18.16 -11.03 8.56
CA ARG A 56 -17.69 -9.66 8.27
C ARG A 56 -17.48 -9.45 6.78
N ALA A 57 -16.83 -10.37 6.08
CA ALA A 57 -16.62 -10.29 4.63
C ALA A 57 -17.94 -10.22 3.86
N LEU A 58 -18.91 -11.09 4.16
CA LEU A 58 -20.22 -11.11 3.51
C LEU A 58 -21.01 -9.81 3.76
N HIS A 59 -20.94 -9.27 4.98
CA HIS A 59 -21.52 -7.97 5.31
C HIS A 59 -20.88 -6.81 4.53
N LEU A 60 -19.56 -6.84 4.36
CA LEU A 60 -18.83 -5.85 3.56
C LEU A 60 -19.22 -5.89 2.10
N ILE A 61 -19.37 -7.08 1.53
CA ILE A 61 -19.80 -7.26 0.14
C ILE A 61 -21.22 -6.70 -0.04
N ASN A 62 -22.13 -6.95 0.91
CA ASN A 62 -23.51 -6.51 0.82
C ASN A 62 -23.67 -4.98 0.88
N CYS A 63 -23.08 -4.33 1.89
CA CYS A 63 -23.36 -2.90 2.14
C CYS A 63 -22.13 -2.04 2.45
N CYS A 64 -20.93 -2.61 2.52
CA CYS A 64 -19.67 -1.94 2.89
C CYS A 64 -19.69 -1.20 4.26
N LEU A 65 -20.79 -1.20 5.02
CA LEU A 65 -20.98 -0.40 6.25
C LEU A 65 -20.28 -0.98 7.49
N TYR A 66 -19.65 -2.14 7.37
CA TYR A 66 -19.00 -2.85 8.49
C TYR A 66 -17.47 -2.74 8.50
N ALA A 67 -16.88 -1.92 7.63
CA ALA A 67 -15.42 -1.81 7.52
C ALA A 67 -14.79 -1.13 8.74
N ASP A 68 -15.52 -0.21 9.37
CA ASP A 68 -14.97 0.70 10.38
C ASP A 68 -14.86 0.05 11.78
N VAL A 69 -15.49 -1.13 11.98
CA VAL A 69 -15.49 -1.86 13.25
C VAL A 69 -14.42 -2.96 13.33
N ILE A 70 -13.64 -3.15 12.26
CA ILE A 70 -12.57 -4.15 12.23
C ILE A 70 -11.28 -3.45 12.61
N GLU A 71 -10.89 -3.54 13.88
CA GLU A 71 -9.70 -2.85 14.40
C GLU A 71 -8.41 -3.62 14.12
N ASN A 72 -8.44 -4.95 14.26
CA ASN A 72 -7.26 -5.81 14.16
C ASN A 72 -6.76 -5.94 12.71
N ILE A 73 -5.46 -5.71 12.48
CA ILE A 73 -4.83 -5.78 11.16
C ILE A 73 -4.84 -7.20 10.55
N SER A 74 -4.68 -8.23 11.38
CA SER A 74 -4.75 -9.64 10.95
C SER A 74 -6.14 -9.98 10.42
N ASP A 75 -7.19 -9.54 11.13
CA ASP A 75 -8.58 -9.73 10.68
C ASP A 75 -8.82 -9.03 9.33
N LYS A 76 -8.32 -7.79 9.16
CA LYS A 76 -8.42 -7.08 7.88
C LYS A 76 -7.77 -7.89 6.75
N PHE A 77 -6.58 -8.43 6.98
CA PHE A 77 -5.83 -9.17 5.96
C PHE A 77 -6.52 -10.49 5.59
N GLU A 78 -6.98 -11.22 6.59
CA GLU A 78 -7.73 -12.46 6.40
C GLU A 78 -9.01 -12.21 5.58
N ILE A 79 -9.76 -11.15 5.91
CA ILE A 79 -10.97 -10.75 5.18
C ILE A 79 -10.65 -10.35 3.74
N ILE A 80 -9.62 -9.53 3.53
CA ILE A 80 -9.22 -9.08 2.18
C ILE A 80 -8.74 -10.26 1.33
N SER A 81 -7.95 -11.16 1.91
CA SER A 81 -7.50 -12.40 1.26
C SER A 81 -8.70 -13.23 0.80
N PHE A 82 -9.69 -13.41 1.67
CA PHE A 82 -10.90 -14.15 1.33
C PHE A 82 -11.77 -13.44 0.28
N MET A 83 -11.95 -12.12 0.37
CA MET A 83 -12.68 -11.36 -0.65
C MET A 83 -11.99 -11.41 -2.01
N ARG A 84 -10.64 -11.46 -2.05
CA ARG A 84 -9.89 -11.70 -3.29
C ARG A 84 -10.12 -13.10 -3.83
N TYR A 85 -10.14 -14.12 -2.97
CA TYR A 85 -10.45 -15.49 -3.36
C TYR A 85 -11.86 -15.62 -3.97
N LEU A 86 -12.85 -14.95 -3.38
CA LEU A 86 -14.21 -14.88 -3.93
C LEU A 86 -14.33 -14.07 -5.22
N CYS A 87 -13.22 -13.44 -5.66
CA CYS A 87 -13.19 -12.54 -6.81
C CYS A 87 -14.27 -11.45 -6.72
N VAL A 88 -14.35 -10.80 -5.57
CA VAL A 88 -15.26 -9.67 -5.36
C VAL A 88 -14.91 -8.54 -6.34
N SER A 89 -15.94 -7.94 -6.94
CA SER A 89 -15.76 -6.86 -7.92
C SER A 89 -14.82 -5.74 -7.43
N ASN A 90 -14.02 -5.20 -8.34
CA ASN A 90 -13.05 -4.13 -8.05
C ASN A 90 -13.68 -2.91 -7.36
N LYS A 91 -14.94 -2.59 -7.68
CA LYS A 91 -15.68 -1.49 -7.06
C LYS A 91 -15.86 -1.71 -5.55
N ILE A 92 -16.34 -2.88 -5.16
CA ILE A 92 -16.59 -3.23 -3.75
C ILE A 92 -15.26 -3.38 -3.01
N MET A 93 -14.27 -4.03 -3.64
CA MET A 93 -12.94 -4.18 -3.07
C MET A 93 -12.31 -2.81 -2.77
N LYS A 94 -12.36 -1.87 -3.73
CA LYS A 94 -11.85 -0.51 -3.53
C LYS A 94 -12.55 0.21 -2.38
N GLN A 95 -13.88 0.17 -2.32
CA GLN A 95 -14.64 0.79 -1.24
C GLN A 95 -14.31 0.18 0.13
N THR A 96 -14.13 -1.15 0.18
CA THR A 96 -13.76 -1.87 1.40
C THR A 96 -12.38 -1.44 1.89
N LEU A 97 -11.39 -1.43 1.00
CA LEU A 97 -10.03 -0.99 1.32
C LEU A 97 -10.00 0.47 1.77
N GLU A 98 -10.71 1.36 1.07
CA GLU A 98 -10.77 2.78 1.41
C GLU A 98 -11.29 3.00 2.84
N ARG A 99 -12.35 2.28 3.24
CA ARG A 99 -12.93 2.38 4.59
C ARG A 99 -12.06 1.71 5.65
N MET A 100 -11.64 0.46 5.45
CA MET A 100 -10.83 -0.30 6.42
C MET A 100 -9.53 0.39 6.78
N PHE A 101 -8.96 1.14 5.84
CA PHE A 101 -7.68 1.81 6.02
C PHE A 101 -7.81 3.33 6.06
N GLU A 102 -8.99 3.94 6.03
CA GLU A 102 -9.14 5.41 5.94
C GLU A 102 -8.30 6.16 6.97
N SER A 103 -8.43 5.75 8.24
CA SER A 103 -7.73 6.30 9.40
C SER A 103 -6.37 5.63 9.68
N ALA A 104 -6.18 4.39 9.20
CA ALA A 104 -5.00 3.57 9.46
C ALA A 104 -3.91 3.67 8.38
N LYS A 105 -4.07 4.53 7.36
CA LYS A 105 -3.05 4.67 6.28
C LYS A 105 -1.66 5.00 6.83
N TYR A 106 -1.60 5.77 7.91
CA TYR A 106 -0.36 6.21 8.55
C TYR A 106 0.26 5.12 9.44
N SER A 107 -0.56 4.26 10.04
CA SER A 107 -0.09 3.13 10.86
C SER A 107 0.12 1.86 10.04
N PHE A 108 -0.37 1.78 8.79
CA PHE A 108 -0.35 0.57 7.97
C PHE A 108 1.00 -0.16 8.03
N PHE A 109 2.10 0.50 7.69
CA PHE A 109 3.41 -0.14 7.70
C PHE A 109 3.87 -0.56 9.08
N LYS A 110 3.55 0.22 10.12
CA LYS A 110 3.81 -0.13 11.51
C LYS A 110 3.05 -1.40 11.90
N ASP A 111 1.78 -1.45 11.55
CA ASP A 111 0.88 -2.56 11.85
C ASP A 111 1.27 -3.83 11.06
N CYS A 112 1.96 -3.67 9.93
CA CYS A 112 2.48 -4.77 9.11
C CYS A 112 3.86 -5.26 9.53
N CYS A 113 4.64 -4.52 10.31
CA CYS A 113 6.02 -4.89 10.66
C CYS A 113 6.11 -6.24 11.40
N ASP A 114 5.09 -6.55 12.21
CA ASP A 114 5.04 -7.77 13.01
C ASP A 114 4.41 -8.97 12.26
N LEU A 115 3.92 -8.74 11.03
CA LEU A 115 3.29 -9.77 10.22
C LEU A 115 4.31 -10.44 9.29
N ALA A 116 4.15 -11.75 9.09
CA ALA A 116 4.81 -12.41 7.97
C ALA A 116 4.34 -11.76 6.66
N TYR A 117 5.27 -11.50 5.75
CA TYR A 117 4.90 -10.88 4.48
C TYR A 117 3.96 -11.80 3.68
N ASP A 118 2.86 -11.22 3.22
CA ASP A 118 1.86 -11.85 2.36
C ASP A 118 1.62 -10.93 1.16
N GLU A 119 1.34 -11.48 -0.03
CA GLU A 119 1.01 -10.71 -1.23
C GLU A 119 -0.22 -9.80 -1.03
N VAL A 120 -1.08 -10.11 -0.04
CA VAL A 120 -2.17 -9.23 0.42
C VAL A 120 -1.64 -7.87 0.89
N ILE A 121 -0.45 -7.80 1.51
CA ILE A 121 0.18 -6.53 1.90
C ILE A 121 0.44 -5.67 0.67
N GLU A 122 1.07 -6.25 -0.36
CA GLU A 122 1.37 -5.53 -1.60
C GLU A 122 0.09 -5.14 -2.34
N PHE A 123 -0.92 -6.02 -2.33
CA PHE A 123 -2.23 -5.71 -2.91
C PHE A 123 -2.90 -4.51 -2.23
N ILE A 124 -2.94 -4.46 -0.89
CA ILE A 124 -3.50 -3.35 -0.13
C ILE A 124 -2.70 -2.07 -0.39
N TYR A 125 -1.37 -2.20 -0.42
CA TYR A 125 -0.49 -1.09 -0.73
C TYR A 125 -0.84 -0.47 -2.09
N ASP A 126 -0.91 -1.27 -3.15
CA ASP A 126 -1.14 -0.81 -4.51
C ASP A 126 -2.51 -0.17 -4.69
N ASN A 127 -3.54 -0.72 -4.04
CA ASN A 127 -4.92 -0.30 -4.29
C ASN A 127 -5.43 0.77 -3.31
N CYS A 128 -4.75 0.99 -2.19
CA CYS A 128 -5.22 1.92 -1.15
C CYS A 128 -4.14 2.89 -0.65
N VAL A 129 -2.96 2.37 -0.28
CA VAL A 129 -1.94 3.16 0.42
C VAL A 129 -1.14 4.03 -0.55
N SER A 130 -0.71 3.45 -1.67
CA SER A 130 0.16 4.07 -2.69
C SER A 130 -0.41 5.40 -3.21
N ASN A 131 -1.71 5.42 -3.56
CA ASN A 131 -2.38 6.60 -4.09
C ASN A 131 -2.35 7.79 -3.11
N ASN A 132 -2.43 7.50 -1.82
CA ASN A 132 -2.42 8.52 -0.77
C ASN A 132 -1.00 8.99 -0.42
N LEU A 133 0.03 8.17 -0.65
CA LEU A 133 1.41 8.61 -0.45
C LEU A 133 1.75 9.84 -1.29
N SER A 134 1.08 10.13 -2.41
CA SER A 134 1.29 11.38 -3.16
C SER A 134 0.58 12.59 -2.52
N CYS A 135 -0.57 12.40 -1.86
CA CYS A 135 -1.31 13.47 -1.19
C CYS A 135 -0.80 13.77 0.23
N TRP A 136 0.00 12.88 0.84
CA TRP A 136 0.73 13.12 2.10
C TRP A 136 1.64 14.37 2.06
N TRP A 137 1.96 14.85 0.86
CA TRP A 137 2.85 15.98 0.60
C TRP A 137 2.10 17.25 0.18
N VAL A 138 0.78 17.17 -0.03
CA VAL A 138 -0.07 18.31 -0.43
C VAL A 138 -0.69 19.00 0.79
N VAL A 139 -0.80 18.30 1.93
CA VAL A 139 -1.33 18.85 3.19
C VAL A 139 -0.36 19.87 3.85
N ASP A 140 0.88 19.99 3.34
CA ASP A 140 1.88 21.01 3.71
C ASP A 140 1.45 22.47 3.41
N ARG A 141 0.23 22.70 2.91
CA ARG A 141 -0.31 24.07 2.75
C ARG A 141 -0.67 24.78 4.05
N TYR A 142 -0.60 24.12 5.21
CA TYR A 142 -0.78 24.77 6.51
C TYR A 142 0.37 24.43 7.47
N PRO A 143 1.11 25.44 7.99
CA PRO A 143 2.36 25.28 8.75
C PRO A 143 2.11 24.84 10.21
N LYS A 144 1.35 23.76 10.40
CA LYS A 144 1.10 23.17 11.72
C LYS A 144 1.62 21.73 11.76
N THR A 145 2.90 21.62 12.09
CA THR A 145 3.48 20.78 13.18
C THR A 145 4.61 19.82 12.79
N MET A 146 5.65 19.84 13.64
CA MET A 146 6.68 18.81 13.85
C MET A 146 6.21 17.33 13.87
N LYS A 147 4.89 17.06 13.93
CA LYS A 147 4.34 15.69 13.98
C LYS A 147 4.48 14.94 12.66
N ILE A 148 4.36 15.64 11.53
CA ILE A 148 4.43 15.01 10.19
C ILE A 148 5.82 14.42 9.93
N ASN A 149 6.90 15.09 10.35
CA ASN A 149 8.27 14.55 10.22
C ASN A 149 8.48 13.26 11.04
N LYS A 150 7.83 13.12 12.21
CA LYS A 150 7.93 11.90 13.02
C LYS A 150 7.19 10.74 12.37
N GLU A 151 6.02 10.99 11.80
CA GLU A 151 5.22 9.98 11.11
C GLU A 151 5.91 9.52 9.81
N ARG A 152 6.48 10.46 9.03
CA ARG A 152 7.29 10.15 7.84
C ARG A 152 8.56 9.37 8.18
N LYS A 153 9.28 9.77 9.23
CA LYS A 153 10.43 9.00 9.75
C LYS A 153 10.01 7.59 10.16
N CYS A 154 8.95 7.46 10.94
CA CYS A 154 8.44 6.16 11.40
C CYS A 154 8.02 5.28 10.22
N LEU A 155 7.41 5.86 9.18
CA LEU A 155 7.11 5.14 7.93
C LEU A 155 8.39 4.59 7.29
N ILE A 156 9.40 5.44 7.07
CA ILE A 156 10.67 5.04 6.43
C ILE A 156 11.36 3.95 7.28
N GLU A 157 11.42 4.14 8.59
CA GLU A 157 11.94 3.14 9.55
C GLU A 157 11.24 1.80 9.40
N ASN A 158 9.90 1.80 9.45
CA ASN A 158 9.11 0.58 9.35
C ASN A 158 9.34 -0.14 8.02
N VAL A 159 9.45 0.60 6.90
CA VAL A 159 9.73 -0.01 5.59
C VAL A 159 11.14 -0.60 5.55
N VAL A 160 12.16 0.16 5.97
CA VAL A 160 13.56 -0.26 5.89
C VAL A 160 13.86 -1.44 6.82
N LEU A 161 13.37 -1.38 8.08
CA LEU A 161 13.64 -2.35 9.13
C LEU A 161 12.72 -3.59 9.11
N SER A 162 11.60 -3.54 8.37
CA SER A 162 10.71 -4.70 8.23
C SER A 162 11.38 -5.93 7.61
N ASN A 163 10.73 -7.08 7.76
CA ASN A 163 11.09 -8.30 7.03
C ASN A 163 10.49 -8.38 5.62
N PHE A 164 10.04 -7.25 5.04
CA PHE A 164 9.45 -7.27 3.70
C PHE A 164 10.47 -7.65 2.62
N PRO A 165 10.02 -8.29 1.53
CA PRO A 165 10.88 -8.59 0.40
C PRO A 165 11.55 -7.33 -0.16
N THR A 166 12.82 -7.44 -0.53
CA THR A 166 13.61 -6.33 -1.09
C THR A 166 12.89 -5.63 -2.25
N LYS A 167 12.24 -6.40 -3.13
CA LYS A 167 11.45 -5.85 -4.25
C LYS A 167 10.33 -4.92 -3.76
N PHE A 168 9.61 -5.31 -2.70
CA PHE A 168 8.53 -4.50 -2.13
C PHE A 168 9.08 -3.25 -1.42
N LYS A 169 10.18 -3.39 -0.65
CA LYS A 169 10.87 -2.25 -0.03
C LYS A 169 11.28 -1.20 -1.07
N ILE A 170 11.89 -1.63 -2.18
CA ILE A 170 12.29 -0.76 -3.29
C ILE A 170 11.07 -0.03 -3.87
N LYS A 171 9.96 -0.74 -4.11
CA LYS A 171 8.71 -0.17 -4.63
C LYS A 171 8.18 0.96 -3.74
N VAL A 172 8.13 0.72 -2.42
CA VAL A 172 7.62 1.71 -1.47
C VAL A 172 8.56 2.93 -1.38
N LEU A 173 9.87 2.70 -1.29
CA LEU A 173 10.86 3.78 -1.22
C LEU A 173 10.93 4.59 -2.52
N ASP A 174 10.78 3.97 -3.70
CA ASP A 174 10.69 4.67 -4.98
C ASP A 174 9.53 5.67 -5.00
N GLN A 175 8.38 5.27 -4.45
CA GLN A 175 7.21 6.13 -4.38
C GLN A 175 7.39 7.29 -3.39
N ILE A 176 8.01 7.04 -2.23
CA ILE A 176 8.37 8.09 -1.26
C ILE A 176 9.33 9.10 -1.90
N VAL A 177 10.39 8.62 -2.56
CA VAL A 177 11.38 9.47 -3.26
C VAL A 177 10.72 10.26 -4.38
N SER A 178 9.84 9.63 -5.17
CA SER A 178 9.10 10.31 -6.25
C SER A 178 8.30 11.48 -5.72
N ALA A 179 7.57 11.27 -4.62
CA ALA A 179 6.76 12.32 -4.03
C ALA A 179 7.65 13.45 -3.48
N ALA A 180 8.72 13.13 -2.75
CA ALA A 180 9.66 14.13 -2.22
C ALA A 180 10.33 14.99 -3.33
N ILE A 181 10.54 14.44 -4.53
CA ILE A 181 11.17 15.14 -5.67
C ILE A 181 10.19 15.99 -6.48
N ILE A 182 8.89 15.66 -6.51
CA ILE A 182 7.88 16.41 -7.29
C ILE A 182 7.45 17.71 -6.59
N PHE A 183 7.49 17.76 -5.26
CA PHE A 183 7.02 18.92 -4.48
C PHE A 183 8.06 20.00 -4.01
N PRO A 184 9.34 20.06 -4.45
CA PRO A 184 10.28 21.08 -3.99
C PRO A 184 10.00 22.48 -4.55
N ASN A 185 9.07 22.64 -5.49
CA ASN A 185 8.84 23.90 -6.22
C ASN A 185 7.78 24.84 -5.59
N TYR A 186 7.14 24.46 -4.49
CA TYR A 186 5.99 25.22 -3.96
C TYR A 186 6.21 25.88 -2.59
N SER A 187 7.34 25.64 -1.93
CA SER A 187 7.71 26.37 -0.71
C SER A 187 9.23 26.52 -0.59
N ASN A 188 9.69 27.67 -0.13
CA ASN A 188 11.08 27.91 0.28
C ASN A 188 11.45 27.12 1.56
N ASP A 189 10.76 26.02 1.83
CA ASP A 189 10.79 25.32 3.11
C ASP A 189 11.68 24.08 3.02
N THR A 190 12.64 24.00 3.94
CA THR A 190 13.69 22.97 4.00
C THR A 190 13.18 21.58 4.38
N SER A 191 11.86 21.43 4.60
CA SER A 191 11.20 20.21 5.07
C SER A 191 11.22 19.05 4.07
N ASN A 192 11.05 19.30 2.76
CA ASN A 192 11.08 18.26 1.72
C ASN A 192 12.47 17.63 1.50
N CYS A 193 13.53 18.27 1.99
CA CYS A 193 14.89 17.74 1.93
C CYS A 193 15.17 16.69 3.02
N ASN A 194 14.31 16.57 4.03
CA ASN A 194 14.53 15.72 5.19
C ASN A 194 14.26 14.23 4.94
N ASP A 195 13.34 13.86 4.04
CA ASP A 195 12.98 12.45 3.83
C ASP A 195 14.05 11.68 3.03
N ILE A 196 14.63 12.32 2.00
CA ILE A 196 15.78 11.75 1.27
C ILE A 196 16.99 11.66 2.21
N GLN A 197 17.22 12.70 3.02
CA GLN A 197 18.26 12.70 4.06
C GLN A 197 18.05 11.54 5.04
N LEU A 198 16.84 11.36 5.56
CA LEU A 198 16.47 10.27 6.48
C LEU A 198 16.73 8.90 5.86
N ILE A 199 16.29 8.67 4.62
CA ILE A 199 16.55 7.42 3.91
C ILE A 199 18.05 7.18 3.81
N TYR A 200 18.83 8.21 3.47
CA TYR A 200 20.27 8.09 3.35
C TYR A 200 20.95 7.84 4.69
N ASP A 201 20.52 8.51 5.76
CA ASP A 201 21.01 8.28 7.12
C ASP A 201 20.77 6.81 7.54
N TYR A 202 19.61 6.22 7.22
CA TYR A 202 19.37 4.78 7.50
C TYR A 202 20.32 3.85 6.76
N PHE A 203 20.68 4.20 5.54
CA PHE A 203 21.59 3.40 4.73
C PHE A 203 23.06 3.81 4.88
N ASN A 204 23.40 4.69 5.83
CA ASN A 204 24.72 5.29 5.99
C ASN A 204 25.30 5.83 4.66
N LEU A 205 24.43 6.41 3.83
CA LEU A 205 24.80 7.01 2.56
C LEU A 205 25.27 8.46 2.80
N PRO A 206 26.34 8.91 2.11
CA PRO A 206 26.84 10.27 2.28
C PRO A 206 25.82 11.30 1.79
N THR A 207 25.41 12.20 2.66
CA THR A 207 24.51 13.31 2.36
C THR A 207 25.30 14.58 2.13
N ILE A 208 25.41 15.00 0.88
CA ILE A 208 26.09 16.25 0.50
C ILE A 208 25.07 17.19 -0.09
N ILE A 209 24.72 18.24 0.66
CA ILE A 209 23.84 19.31 0.22
C ILE A 209 24.73 20.39 -0.43
N ASP A 210 25.36 20.11 -1.58
CA ASP A 210 26.05 21.15 -2.34
C ASP A 210 25.76 21.02 -3.83
N PHE A 211 25.31 22.14 -4.41
CA PHE A 211 25.05 22.29 -5.84
C PHE A 211 26.31 22.88 -6.49
N VAL A 212 26.94 22.16 -7.42
CA VAL A 212 28.02 22.76 -8.23
C VAL A 212 27.49 22.98 -9.65
N TYR A 213 27.04 24.20 -9.90
CA TYR A 213 26.83 24.69 -11.26
C TYR A 213 28.20 25.01 -11.87
N SER A 214 28.56 24.35 -12.97
CA SER A 214 29.66 24.86 -13.79
C SER A 214 29.18 26.04 -14.65
N ALA A 215 30.08 26.97 -14.95
CA ALA A 215 29.83 28.10 -15.85
C ALA A 215 29.37 27.71 -17.27
N THR A 216 29.40 26.42 -17.61
CA THR A 216 28.98 25.86 -18.92
C THR A 216 27.56 25.30 -18.93
N GLY A 217 26.81 25.41 -17.83
CA GLY A 217 25.47 24.82 -17.70
C GLY A 217 25.46 23.30 -17.48
N LYS A 218 26.63 22.65 -17.40
CA LYS A 218 26.74 21.27 -16.93
C LYS A 218 26.58 21.22 -15.41
N VAL A 219 25.63 20.41 -14.96
CA VAL A 219 25.37 20.11 -13.54
C VAL A 219 26.40 19.08 -13.08
N TYR A 220 27.24 19.46 -12.12
CA TYR A 220 28.10 18.52 -11.41
C TYR A 220 27.49 18.31 -10.02
N SER A 221 27.09 17.07 -9.75
CA SER A 221 26.44 16.54 -8.53
C SER A 221 25.05 17.07 -8.14
N TYR A 222 24.17 16.09 -7.86
CA TYR A 222 23.08 16.18 -6.89
C TYR A 222 23.52 15.46 -5.59
N PRO A 223 22.87 15.72 -4.44
CA PRO A 223 23.20 15.11 -3.16
C PRO A 223 23.25 13.58 -3.23
N GLY A 224 24.36 12.98 -2.80
CA GLY A 224 24.51 11.52 -2.69
C GLY A 224 25.34 10.83 -3.75
N LEU A 225 26.05 11.57 -4.61
CA LEU A 225 26.83 10.97 -5.68
C LEU A 225 28.30 11.21 -5.50
N LEU A 226 28.87 10.46 -4.56
CA LEU A 226 30.29 10.22 -4.53
C LEU A 226 30.54 8.74 -4.83
N ASN A 227 31.22 8.46 -5.94
CA ASN A 227 31.98 7.22 -6.03
C ASN A 227 33.35 7.51 -5.40
N ASN A 228 33.61 7.03 -4.19
CA ASN A 228 34.87 7.28 -3.46
C ASN A 228 35.27 8.78 -3.35
N GLY A 229 34.32 9.68 -3.10
CA GLY A 229 34.61 11.11 -3.00
C GLY A 229 34.54 11.91 -4.31
N ILE A 230 34.13 11.31 -5.43
CA ILE A 230 34.11 11.97 -6.74
C ILE A 230 32.66 12.23 -7.23
N PRO A 231 32.30 13.49 -7.58
CA PRO A 231 31.01 13.84 -8.20
C PRO A 231 30.75 13.05 -9.49
N ILE A 232 29.59 12.40 -9.58
CA ILE A 232 29.19 11.69 -10.81
C ILE A 232 28.63 12.70 -11.83
N VAL A 233 29.15 12.67 -13.05
CA VAL A 233 28.61 13.42 -14.20
C VAL A 233 27.37 12.71 -14.70
N LEU A 234 26.24 13.43 -14.80
CA LEU A 234 24.98 12.84 -15.26
C LEU A 234 24.90 12.82 -16.79
N ASP A 235 24.52 11.67 -17.35
CA ASP A 235 24.02 11.59 -18.71
C ASP A 235 22.70 12.37 -18.83
N LYS A 236 22.44 12.97 -20.00
CA LYS A 236 21.27 13.82 -20.27
C LYS A 236 19.90 13.16 -19.96
N ASN A 237 19.84 11.83 -19.87
CA ASN A 237 18.61 11.07 -19.68
C ASN A 237 18.43 10.53 -18.25
N THR A 238 19.39 10.73 -17.34
CA THR A 238 19.33 10.20 -15.98
C THR A 238 18.73 11.24 -15.04
N THR A 239 17.61 10.93 -14.38
CA THR A 239 16.95 11.86 -13.47
C THR A 239 17.51 11.76 -12.04
N LYS A 240 17.28 12.80 -11.23
CA LYS A 240 17.58 12.80 -9.78
C LYS A 240 16.98 11.59 -9.06
N LYS A 241 15.75 11.22 -9.43
CA LYS A 241 15.02 10.08 -8.88
C LYS A 241 15.77 8.77 -9.13
N ASP A 242 16.14 8.52 -10.39
CA ASP A 242 16.77 7.27 -10.81
C ASP A 242 18.04 6.97 -10.01
N ILE A 243 18.76 8.03 -9.65
CA ILE A 243 20.02 7.93 -8.93
C ILE A 243 19.81 7.61 -7.44
N ILE A 244 18.90 8.35 -6.79
CA ILE A 244 18.54 8.11 -5.38
C ILE A 244 18.04 6.68 -5.21
N VAL A 245 17.14 6.25 -6.11
CA VAL A 245 16.57 4.90 -6.11
C VAL A 245 17.66 3.86 -6.34
N LYS A 246 18.56 4.08 -7.31
CA LYS A 246 19.70 3.18 -7.55
C LYS A 246 20.60 3.03 -6.32
N ASN A 247 20.88 4.12 -5.60
CA ASN A 247 21.69 4.07 -4.38
C ASN A 247 20.99 3.26 -3.28
N ILE A 248 19.68 3.46 -3.08
CA ILE A 248 18.87 2.69 -2.13
C ILE A 248 18.86 1.20 -2.50
N VAL A 249 18.61 0.88 -3.77
CA VAL A 249 18.61 -0.50 -4.31
C VAL A 249 19.95 -1.18 -4.03
N ASN A 250 21.06 -0.49 -4.30
CA ASN A 250 22.40 -1.03 -4.05
C ASN A 250 22.66 -1.35 -2.56
N GLN A 251 22.03 -0.63 -1.63
CA GLN A 251 22.18 -0.91 -0.20
C GLN A 251 21.25 -2.02 0.27
N LEU A 252 20.03 -2.10 -0.27
CA LEU A 252 19.08 -3.17 0.04
C LEU A 252 19.46 -4.55 -0.53
N LEU A 253 20.40 -4.60 -1.49
CA LEU A 253 20.90 -5.82 -2.11
C LEU A 253 22.24 -6.33 -1.53
N ARG A 254 22.84 -5.59 -0.58
CA ARG A 254 24.04 -6.01 0.15
C ARG A 254 23.69 -6.93 1.31
#